data_AF-A0A6P8F021-F1
#
_entry.id   AF-A0A6P8F021-F1
#
_cell.length_a   1.000
_cell.length_b   1.000
_cell.length_c   1.000
_cell.angle_alpha   90.00
_cell.angle_beta   90.00
_cell.angle_gamma   90.00
#
_symmetry.space_group_name_H-M   'P 1'
#
loop_
_entity.id
_entity.type
_entity.pdbx_description
1 polymer ?
#
loop_
_entity_poly.entity_id
_entity_poly.type
_entity_poly.pdbx_seq_one_letter_code
_entity_poly.pdbx_strand_id
1 'polypeptide(L)'
;MFLLFYLIGSLLFRHRNTAVRKSAAQHLERLVKVMGSSRLLSGKKDLTERFIHAICCLAVDCALEVRTHARNTLAFLASHPNLIKMVERFVPQRDHITIKDIINKCQCRNV
;
A
#
# COMPACT_ATOMS: atom_id res chain seq x y z
N MET A 1 -9.78 -12.93 -13.07
CA MET A 1 -9.54 -11.47 -13.11
C MET A 1 -8.49 -10.94 -12.11
N PHE A 2 -8.30 -11.53 -10.92
CA PHE A 2 -7.28 -11.08 -9.94
C PHE A 2 -5.82 -11.24 -10.40
N LEU A 3 -5.53 -12.21 -11.27
CA LEU A 3 -4.18 -12.46 -11.82
C LEU A 3 -3.72 -11.43 -12.86
N LEU A 4 -4.63 -10.67 -13.47
CA LEU A 4 -4.24 -9.67 -14.50
C LEU A 4 -3.59 -8.43 -13.86
N PHE A 5 -4.02 -8.04 -12.65
CA PHE A 5 -3.39 -6.98 -11.87
C PHE A 5 -2.01 -7.40 -11.30
N TYR A 6 -1.78 -8.69 -11.16
CA TYR A 6 -0.53 -9.26 -10.65
C TYR A 6 0.64 -9.14 -11.63
N LEU A 7 0.35 -9.09 -12.94
CA LEU A 7 1.36 -9.02 -14.00
C LEU A 7 1.67 -7.58 -14.45
N ILE A 8 0.75 -6.61 -14.26
CA ILE A 8 0.86 -5.23 -14.79
C ILE A 8 1.28 -4.23 -13.69
N GLY A 9 1.80 -4.71 -12.55
CA GLY A 9 2.07 -3.92 -11.35
C GLY A 9 2.79 -2.60 -11.64
N SER A 10 3.87 -2.59 -12.42
CA SER A 10 4.65 -1.37 -12.67
C SER A 10 4.00 -0.34 -13.61
N LEU A 11 3.03 -0.72 -14.46
CA LEU A 11 2.42 0.19 -15.44
C LEU A 11 1.11 0.83 -14.94
N LEU A 12 0.43 0.18 -13.99
CA LEU A 12 -0.86 0.65 -13.49
C LEU A 12 -0.73 1.87 -12.55
N PHE A 13 0.39 2.00 -11.85
CA PHE A 13 0.66 3.09 -10.89
C PHE A 13 1.03 4.42 -11.57
N ARG A 14 1.52 4.39 -12.81
CA ARG A 14 1.81 5.59 -13.63
C ARG A 14 0.72 5.86 -14.67
N HIS A 15 -0.41 5.16 -14.58
CA HIS A 15 -1.50 5.35 -15.52
C HIS A 15 -2.05 6.77 -15.38
N ARG A 16 -2.12 7.52 -16.48
CA ARG A 16 -2.58 8.93 -16.50
C ARG A 16 -4.00 9.07 -15.94
N ASN A 17 -4.83 8.04 -16.11
CA ASN A 17 -6.20 8.02 -15.61
C ASN A 17 -6.28 7.73 -14.10
N THR A 18 -6.78 8.71 -13.35
CA THR A 18 -7.02 8.64 -11.90
C THR A 18 -7.99 7.53 -11.49
N ALA A 19 -9.01 7.23 -12.30
CA ALA A 19 -9.99 6.18 -11.98
C ALA A 19 -9.34 4.79 -11.90
N VAL A 20 -8.34 4.53 -12.74
CA VAL A 20 -7.57 3.27 -12.74
C VAL A 20 -6.75 3.15 -11.46
N ARG A 21 -6.06 4.24 -11.06
CA ARG A 21 -5.27 4.27 -9.82
C ARG A 21 -6.15 4.14 -8.57
N LYS A 22 -7.34 4.75 -8.59
CA LYS A 22 -8.36 4.61 -7.54
C LYS A 22 -8.84 3.17 -7.42
N SER A 23 -9.23 2.56 -8.54
CA SER A 23 -9.67 1.16 -8.56
C SER A 23 -8.57 0.24 -8.00
N ALA A 24 -7.32 0.46 -8.38
CA ALA A 24 -6.18 -0.29 -7.84
C ALA A 24 -6.08 -0.15 -6.31
N ALA A 25 -6.11 1.08 -5.79
CA ALA A 25 -6.06 1.33 -4.35
C ALA A 25 -7.23 0.67 -3.60
N GLN A 26 -8.43 0.72 -4.15
CA GLN A 26 -9.62 0.06 -3.59
C GLN A 26 -9.50 -1.47 -3.56
N HIS A 27 -8.98 -2.07 -4.63
CA HIS A 27 -8.77 -3.52 -4.68
C HIS A 27 -7.69 -3.97 -3.69
N LEU A 28 -6.61 -3.20 -3.54
CA LEU A 28 -5.56 -3.48 -2.56
C LEU A 28 -6.08 -3.33 -1.12
N GLU A 29 -6.90 -2.31 -0.84
CA GLU A 29 -7.57 -2.14 0.45
C GLU A 29 -8.48 -3.34 0.77
N ARG A 30 -9.31 -3.76 -0.20
CA ARG A 30 -10.18 -4.93 -0.04
C ARG A 30 -9.36 -6.20 0.17
N LEU A 31 -8.27 -6.39 -0.57
CA LEU A 31 -7.41 -7.56 -0.45
C LEU A 31 -6.84 -7.69 0.97
N VAL A 32 -6.37 -6.57 1.55
CA VAL A 32 -5.88 -6.55 2.95
C VAL A 32 -6.97 -6.86 3.95
N LYS A 33 -8.18 -6.34 3.77
CA LYS A 33 -9.31 -6.65 4.65
C LYS A 33 -9.71 -8.12 4.61
N VAL A 34 -9.65 -8.76 3.44
CA VAL A 34 -10.00 -10.19 3.25
C VAL A 34 -8.89 -11.12 3.77
N MET A 35 -7.63 -10.82 3.46
CA MET A 35 -6.50 -11.67 3.82
C MET A 35 -6.07 -11.50 5.28
N GLY A 36 -6.28 -10.31 5.84
CA GLY A 36 -5.74 -9.88 7.12
C GLY A 36 -4.26 -9.48 7.02
N SER A 37 -3.82 -8.63 7.94
CA SER A 37 -2.44 -8.10 7.97
C SER A 37 -1.41 -9.21 8.17
N SER A 38 -1.70 -10.19 9.03
CA SER A 38 -0.78 -11.29 9.35
C SER A 38 -0.50 -12.20 8.16
N ARG A 39 -1.52 -12.63 7.40
CA ARG A 39 -1.30 -13.52 6.24
C ARG A 39 -0.63 -12.81 5.07
N LEU A 40 -0.93 -11.52 4.90
CA LEU A 40 -0.39 -10.74 3.80
C LEU A 40 1.08 -10.34 4.05
N LEU A 41 1.44 -10.06 5.29
CA LEU A 41 2.81 -9.76 5.69
C LEU A 41 3.66 -11.02 5.93
N SER A 42 3.03 -12.16 6.26
CA SER A 42 3.69 -13.48 6.37
C SER A 42 3.66 -14.29 5.06
N GLY A 43 3.11 -13.72 3.98
CA GLY A 43 2.95 -14.40 2.71
C GLY A 43 4.25 -14.58 1.93
N LYS A 44 4.14 -15.03 0.67
CA LYS A 44 5.30 -15.21 -0.23
C LYS A 44 6.02 -13.86 -0.41
N LYS A 45 7.33 -13.83 -0.16
CA LYS A 45 8.16 -12.62 -0.12
C LYS A 45 7.92 -11.67 -1.30
N ASP A 46 7.87 -12.18 -2.53
CA ASP A 46 7.66 -11.38 -3.74
C ASP A 46 6.28 -10.69 -3.78
N LEU A 47 5.26 -11.34 -3.22
CA LEU A 47 3.89 -10.80 -3.14
C LEU A 47 3.85 -9.63 -2.17
N THR A 48 4.38 -9.87 -0.97
CA THR A 48 4.40 -8.89 0.11
C THR A 48 5.23 -7.67 -0.26
N GLU A 49 6.38 -7.88 -0.91
CA GLU A 49 7.24 -6.81 -1.43
C GLU A 49 6.50 -5.92 -2.43
N ARG A 50 5.93 -6.51 -3.50
CA ARG A 50 5.20 -5.75 -4.52
C ARG A 50 3.99 -5.04 -3.94
N PHE A 51 3.30 -5.69 -3.01
CA PHE A 51 2.13 -5.13 -2.34
C PHE A 51 2.51 -3.89 -1.51
N ILE A 52 3.52 -4.00 -0.65
CA ILE A 52 3.96 -2.90 0.22
C ILE A 52 4.45 -1.72 -0.63
N HIS A 53 5.25 -2.01 -1.65
CA HIS A 53 5.70 -0.97 -2.58
C HIS A 53 4.51 -0.26 -3.25
N ALA A 54 3.54 -1.02 -3.78
CA ALA A 54 2.37 -0.48 -4.45
C ALA A 54 1.56 0.46 -3.55
N ILE A 55 1.27 0.03 -2.32
CA ILE A 55 0.49 0.84 -1.38
C ILE A 55 1.26 2.10 -0.97
N CYS A 56 2.57 1.99 -0.72
CA CYS A 56 3.38 3.16 -0.39
C CYS A 56 3.39 4.18 -1.54
N CYS A 57 3.52 3.71 -2.79
CA CYS A 57 3.46 4.57 -3.97
C CYS A 57 2.09 5.28 -4.10
N LEU A 58 0.98 4.56 -3.87
CA LEU A 58 -0.36 5.13 -3.93
C LEU A 58 -0.68 6.08 -2.75
N ALA A 59 -0.02 5.91 -1.60
CA ALA A 59 -0.22 6.78 -0.44
C ALA A 59 0.28 8.22 -0.65
N VAL A 60 1.17 8.41 -1.63
CA VAL A 60 1.72 9.70 -2.07
C VAL A 60 1.18 10.14 -3.45
N ASP A 61 0.13 9.49 -3.98
CA ASP A 61 -0.48 9.84 -5.27
C ASP A 61 -0.95 11.29 -5.33
N CYS A 62 -0.97 11.91 -6.51
CA CYS A 62 -1.48 13.27 -6.71
C CYS A 62 -2.97 13.41 -6.34
N ALA A 63 -3.77 12.36 -6.54
CA ALA A 63 -5.21 12.38 -6.29
C ALA A 63 -5.55 12.01 -4.84
N LEU A 64 -6.33 12.86 -4.17
CA LEU A 64 -6.72 12.67 -2.76
C LEU A 64 -7.46 11.34 -2.54
N GLU A 65 -8.39 10.99 -3.41
CA GLU A 65 -9.19 9.77 -3.27
C GLU A 65 -8.33 8.50 -3.28
N VAL A 66 -7.29 8.47 -4.12
CA VAL A 66 -6.33 7.37 -4.22
C VAL A 66 -5.52 7.27 -2.92
N ARG A 67 -5.01 8.42 -2.44
CA ARG A 67 -4.27 8.50 -1.19
C ARG A 67 -5.11 8.01 -0.01
N THR A 68 -6.39 8.36 0.05
CA THR A 68 -7.27 7.96 1.16
C THR A 68 -7.38 6.44 1.26
N HIS A 69 -7.65 5.74 0.16
CA HIS A 69 -7.71 4.27 0.16
C HIS A 69 -6.38 3.61 0.55
N ALA A 70 -5.26 4.12 0.00
CA ALA A 70 -3.94 3.62 0.34
C ALA A 70 -3.57 3.86 1.81
N ARG A 71 -3.87 5.04 2.35
CA ARG A 71 -3.63 5.40 3.76
C ARG A 71 -4.49 4.58 4.72
N ASN A 72 -5.75 4.34 4.40
CA ASN A 72 -6.61 3.44 5.20
C ASN A 72 -6.00 2.04 5.27
N THR A 73 -5.42 1.58 4.16
CA THR A 73 -4.76 0.28 4.12
C THR A 73 -3.47 0.27 4.94
N LEU A 74 -2.64 1.33 4.84
CA LEU A 74 -1.46 1.50 5.69
C LEU A 74 -1.83 1.55 7.17
N ALA A 75 -2.91 2.25 7.54
CA ALA A 75 -3.40 2.33 8.92
C ALA A 75 -3.77 0.93 9.45
N PHE A 76 -4.45 0.12 8.65
CA PHE A 76 -4.78 -1.26 9.01
C PHE A 76 -3.52 -2.14 9.16
N LEU A 77 -2.51 -1.93 8.33
CA LEU A 77 -1.24 -2.66 8.42
C LEU A 77 -0.34 -2.16 9.56
N ALA A 78 -0.49 -0.90 9.97
CA ALA A 78 0.33 -0.26 11.01
C ALA A 78 0.10 -0.88 12.39
N SER A 79 -0.98 -1.64 12.58
CA SER A 79 -1.18 -2.50 13.75
C SER A 79 -0.16 -3.64 13.83
N HIS A 80 0.54 -3.99 12.74
CA HIS A 80 1.51 -5.06 12.73
C HIS A 80 2.95 -4.52 12.92
N PRO A 81 3.71 -4.99 13.92
CA PRO A 81 5.06 -4.47 14.25
C PRO A 81 6.10 -4.60 13.12
N ASN A 82 5.85 -5.44 12.12
CA ASN A 82 6.79 -5.70 11.03
C ASN A 82 6.63 -4.75 9.84
N LEU A 83 5.59 -3.92 9.81
CA LEU A 83 5.33 -3.04 8.67
C LEU A 83 6.51 -2.09 8.40
N ILE A 84 7.03 -1.43 9.43
CA ILE A 84 8.12 -0.45 9.29
C ILE A 84 9.37 -1.12 8.70
N LYS A 85 9.76 -2.30 9.22
CA LYS A 85 10.90 -3.06 8.71
C LYS A 85 10.71 -3.46 7.25
N MET A 86 9.49 -3.80 6.84
CA MET A 86 9.21 -4.15 5.45
C MET A 86 9.21 -2.93 4.52
N VAL A 87 8.72 -1.78 4.98
CA VAL A 87 8.81 -0.51 4.23
C VAL A 87 10.28 -0.15 3.99
N GLU A 88 11.12 -0.22 5.02
CA GLU A 88 12.56 0.05 4.88
C GLU A 88 13.25 -0.89 3.89
N ARG A 89 12.78 -2.13 3.78
CA ARG A 89 13.34 -3.15 2.89
C ARG A 89 12.88 -3.02 1.44
N PHE A 90 11.63 -2.65 1.20
CA PHE A 90 10.97 -2.77 -0.11
C PHE A 90 10.69 -1.44 -0.80
N VAL A 91 10.76 -0.33 -0.07
CA VAL A 91 10.55 1.03 -0.60
C VAL A 91 11.90 1.71 -0.82
N PRO A 92 12.07 2.53 -1.87
CA PRO A 92 13.28 3.34 -2.04
C PRO A 92 13.54 4.27 -0.84
N GLN A 93 14.80 4.43 -0.42
CA GLN A 93 15.17 5.24 0.76
C GLN A 93 14.65 6.68 0.73
N ARG A 94 14.61 7.30 -0.45
CA ARG A 94 14.07 8.65 -0.65
C ARG A 94 12.62 8.83 -0.15
N ASP A 95 11.84 7.75 -0.18
CA ASP A 95 10.41 7.77 0.16
C ASP A 95 10.18 7.29 1.61
N HIS A 96 11.21 6.78 2.31
CA HIS A 96 11.09 6.22 3.67
C HIS A 96 10.56 7.25 4.66
N ILE A 97 11.08 8.47 4.65
CA ILE A 97 10.68 9.53 5.59
C ILE A 97 9.21 9.88 5.37
N THR A 98 8.82 10.10 4.11
CA THR A 98 7.43 10.45 3.76
C THR A 98 6.45 9.34 4.13
N ILE A 99 6.79 8.08 3.86
CA ILE A 99 5.93 6.94 4.19
C ILE A 99 5.84 6.74 5.71
N LYS A 100 6.94 6.87 6.45
CA LYS A 100 6.93 6.80 7.93
C LYS A 100 6.06 7.90 8.53
N ASP A 101 6.18 9.13 8.05
CA ASP A 101 5.32 10.24 8.47
C ASP A 101 3.84 9.97 8.19
N ILE A 102 3.52 9.40 7.02
CA ILE A 102 2.16 8.96 6.69
C ILE A 102 1.66 7.88 7.67
N ILE A 103 2.48 6.86 7.97
CA ILE A 103 2.11 5.79 8.89
C ILE A 103 1.87 6.35 10.30
N ASN A 104 2.76 7.21 10.80
CA ASN A 104 2.62 7.87 12.10
C ASN A 104 1.34 8.71 12.16
N LYS A 105 1.07 9.53 11.13
CA LYS A 105 -0.17 10.32 11.01
C LYS A 105 -1.42 9.44 10.97
N CYS A 106 -1.33 8.26 10.37
CA CYS A 106 -2.44 7.30 10.33
C CYS A 106 -2.67 6.63 11.70
N GLN A 107 -1.61 6.35 12.47
CA GLN A 107 -1.72 5.81 13.83
C GLN A 107 -2.34 6.84 14.81
N CYS A 108 -1.96 8.11 14.72
CA CYS A 108 -2.53 9.17 15.56
C CYS A 108 -4.00 9.49 15.26
N ARG A 109 -4.56 9.03 14.14
CA ARG A 109 -5.96 9.27 13.74
C ARG A 109 -6.95 8.27 14.32
N ASN A 110 -6.47 7.17 14.89
CA ASN A 110 -7.26 6.10 15.49
C ASN A 110 -7.26 6.17 17.03
N VAL A 111 -6.82 7.28 17.63
CA VAL A 111 -6.86 7.59 19.07
C VAL A 111 -7.80 8.76 19.31
#